data_AF-A0A1M7AV73-F1
#
_entry.id   AF-A0A1M7AV73-F1
#
_cell.length_a   1.000
_cell.length_b   1.000
_cell.length_c   1.000
_cell.angle_alpha   90.00
_cell.angle_beta   90.00
_cell.angle_gamma   90.00
#
_symmetry.space_group_name_H-M   'P 1'
#
loop_
_entity.id
_entity.type
_entity.pdbx_description
1 polymer ?
#
loop_
_entity_poly.entity_id
_entity_poly.type
_entity_poly.pdbx_seq_one_letter_code
_entity_poly.pdbx_strand_id
1 'polypeptide(L)' 'TYDPLVGVTSVTDPKGNVTYYGYDAYKRLEFVKDADGYLVQEYKYNYKD' A
#
# COMPACT_ATOMS: atom_id res chain seq x y z
N THR A 1 -2.10 -8.43 5.78
CA THR A 1 -0.97 -9.36 5.75
C THR A 1 0.34 -8.60 5.78
N TYR A 2 1.47 -9.29 6.00
CA TYR A 2 2.79 -8.69 6.16
C TYR A 2 3.82 -9.47 5.36
N ASP A 3 4.66 -8.75 4.63
CA ASP A 3 5.84 -9.27 3.94
C ASP A 3 7.10 -8.77 4.67
N PRO A 4 7.94 -9.66 5.23
CA PRO A 4 9.15 -9.28 5.96
C PRO A 4 10.14 -8.42 5.19
N LEU A 5 10.14 -8.47 3.87
CA LEU A 5 11.09 -7.73 3.05
C LEU A 5 10.65 -6.28 2.80
N VAL A 6 9.37 -5.96 2.96
CA VAL A 6 8.82 -4.62 2.65
C VAL A 6 7.97 -4.03 3.79
N GLY A 7 7.09 -4.81 4.41
CA GLY A 7 6.18 -4.33 5.43
C GLY A 7 4.75 -4.86 5.27
N VAL A 8 3.79 -4.04 5.70
CA VAL A 8 2.36 -4.40 5.70
C VAL A 8 1.79 -4.34 4.30
N THR A 9 1.31 -5.47 3.76
CA THR A 9 0.74 -5.55 2.41
C THR A 9 -0.78 -5.45 2.40
N SER A 10 -1.44 -5.76 3.53
CA SER A 10 -2.86 -5.48 3.70
C SER A 10 -3.25 -5.32 5.17
N VAL A 11 -4.34 -4.61 5.43
CA VAL A 11 -4.94 -4.49 6.76
C VAL A 11 -6.43 -4.76 6.63
N THR A 12 -6.97 -5.56 7.53
CA THR A 12 -8.42 -5.75 7.65
C THR A 12 -8.90 -4.98 8.87
N ASP A 13 -9.85 -4.07 8.69
CA ASP A 13 -10.44 -3.32 9.79
C ASP A 13 -11.42 -4.22 10.62
N PRO A 14 -11.85 -3.79 11.82
CA PRO A 14 -12.82 -4.56 12.61
C PRO A 14 -14.19 -4.72 11.95
N LYS A 15 -14.51 -3.96 10.90
CA LYS A 15 -15.75 -4.07 10.12
C LYS A 15 -15.62 -5.09 8.98
N GLY A 16 -14.42 -5.63 8.75
CA GLY A 16 -14.13 -6.61 7.70
C GLY A 16 -13.66 -6.01 6.38
N ASN A 17 -13.48 -4.70 6.28
CA ASN A 17 -12.97 -4.08 5.05
C ASN A 17 -11.46 -4.30 4.96
N VAL A 18 -11.00 -4.69 3.77
CA VAL A 18 -9.58 -4.91 3.49
C VAL A 18 -9.01 -3.71 2.73
N THR A 19 -7.90 -3.20 3.21
CA THR A 19 -7.09 -2.19 2.52
C THR A 19 -5.79 -2.83 2.07
N TYR A 20 -5.39 -2.61 0.83
CA TYR A 20 -4.16 -3.12 0.25
C TYR A 20 -3.13 -2.00 0.07
N TYR A 21 -1.87 -2.33 0.33
CA TYR A 21 -0.74 -1.40 0.23
C TYR A 21 0.24 -1.94 -0.80
N GLY A 22 0.56 -1.10 -1.78
CA GLY A 22 1.55 -1.38 -2.82
C GLY A 22 2.83 -0.58 -2.59
N TYR A 23 3.96 -1.18 -2.92
CA TYR A 23 5.27 -0.59 -2.70
C TYR A 23 6.08 -0.52 -3.99
N ASP A 24 6.86 0.54 -4.14
CA ASP A 24 7.79 0.72 -5.26
C ASP A 24 9.04 -0.17 -5.12
N ALA A 25 9.91 -0.15 -6.13
CA ALA A 25 11.17 -0.92 -6.14
C ALA A 25 12.13 -0.57 -4.99
N TYR A 26 11.94 0.60 -4.36
CA TYR A 26 12.72 1.06 -3.20
C TYR A 26 12.02 0.75 -1.87
N LYS A 27 10.96 -0.07 -1.90
CA LYS A 27 10.19 -0.51 -0.73
C LYS A 27 9.47 0.65 -0.03
N ARG A 28 9.10 1.69 -0.76
CA ARG A 28 8.32 2.84 -0.26
C ARG A 28 6.88 2.70 -0.71
N LEU A 29 5.94 3.22 0.08
CA LEU A 29 4.51 3.12 -0.21
C LEU A 29 4.20 3.87 -1.51
N GLU A 30 3.73 3.16 -2.52
CA GLU A 30 3.41 3.72 -3.84
C GLU A 30 1.90 3.97 -3.98
N PHE A 31 1.07 3.04 -3.50
CA PHE A 31 -0.37 3.18 -3.57
C PHE A 31 -1.12 2.46 -2.45
N VAL A 32 -2.36 2.91 -2.23
CA VAL A 32 -3.33 2.28 -1.35
C VAL A 32 -4.59 1.97 -2.16
N LYS A 33 -5.10 0.75 -2.04
CA LYS A 33 -6.35 0.31 -2.68
C LYS A 33 -7.36 -0.17 -1.65
N ASP A 34 -8.63 0.02 -1.96
CA ASP A 34 -9.72 -0.55 -1.17
C ASP A 34 -9.93 -2.05 -1.48
N ALA A 35 -10.93 -2.65 -0.83
CA ALA A 35 -11.24 -4.07 -0.95
C ALA A 35 -11.64 -4.48 -2.37
N ASP A 36 -12.22 -3.54 -3.14
CA ASP A 36 -12.66 -3.75 -4.52
C ASP A 36 -11.52 -3.50 -5.53
N GLY A 37 -10.35 -3.06 -5.05
CA GLY A 37 -9.16 -2.81 -5.86
C GLY A 37 -9.09 -1.42 -6.46
N TYR A 38 -9.99 -0.50 -6.09
CA TYR A 38 -9.94 0.88 -6.53
C TYR A 38 -8.82 1.63 -5.81
N LEU A 39 -8.15 2.50 -6.57
CA LEU A 39 -7.08 3.35 -6.06
C LEU A 39 -7.67 4.42 -5.12
N VAL A 40 -7.32 4.35 -3.85
CA VAL A 40 -7.72 5.32 -2.82
C VAL A 40 -6.67 6.42 -2.71
N GLN A 41 -5.39 6.06 -2.81
CA GLN A 41 -4.29 7.00 -2.70
C GLN A 41 -3.08 6.54 -3.51
N GLU A 42 -2.35 7.49 -4.07
CA GLU A 42 -1.09 7.27 -4.80
C GLU A 42 -0.03 8.25 -4.27
N TYR A 43 1.20 7.78 -4.14
CA TYR A 43 2.35 8.55 -3.69
C TYR A 43 3.41 8.58 -4.78
N LYS A 44 3.79 9.79 -5.20
CA LYS A 44 4.87 10.00 -6.17
C LYS A 44 6.04 10.67 -5.50
N TYR A 45 7.16 9.95 -5.45
CA TYR A 45 8.39 10.45 -4.87
C TYR A 45 9.28 11.03 -5.97
N ASN A 46 9.49 12.34 -5.91
CA ASN A 46 10.43 13.03 -6.80
C ASN A 46 11.80 13.11 -6.14
N TYR A 47 12.84 12.78 -6.89
CA TYR A 47 14.22 12.96 -6.45
C TYR A 47 14.70 14.35 -6.84
N LYS A 48 15.45 15.00 -5.95
CA LYS A 48 16.29 16.13 -6.33
C LYS A 48 17.64 15.56 -6.73
N ASP A 49 17.99 15.75 -8.00
CA ASP A 49 19.38 15.61 -8.47
C ASP A 49 20.30 16.63 -7.79
#